data_AF-A0A2N0VCQ3-F1
#
_entry.id   AF-A0A2N0VCQ3-F1
#
_cell.length_a   1.000
_cell.length_b   1.000
_cell.length_c   1.000
_cell.angle_alpha   90.00
_cell.angle_beta   90.00
_cell.angle_gamma   90.00
#
_symmetry.space_group_name_H-M   'P 1'
#
loop_
_entity.id
_entity.type
_entity.pdbx_description
1 polymer ?
#
loop_
_entity_poly.entity_id
_entity_poly.type
_entity_poly.pdbx_seq_one_letter_code
_entity_poly.pdbx_strand_id
1 'polypeptide(L)' 'MLQQQLIEEIKQIPSDKLGEIYDLVHYFRLGLEREASQPAATGQRRPIGLAKASFKVPDSFFAPLPADLLDEFEGR' A
#
# COMPACT_ATOMS: atom_id res chain seq x y z
N MET A 1 11.18 -1.37 32.90
CA MET A 1 10.90 -2.11 31.66
C MET A 1 9.85 -1.33 30.89
N LEU A 2 10.06 -1.08 29.60
CA LEU A 2 9.23 -0.19 28.78
C LEU A 2 7.77 -0.68 28.68
N GLN A 3 7.57 -2.00 28.64
CA GLN A 3 6.24 -2.61 28.59
C GLN A 3 5.40 -2.27 29.83
N GLN A 4 6.00 -2.30 31.03
CA GLN A 4 5.29 -1.90 32.25
C GLN A 4 4.87 -0.43 32.20
N GLN A 5 5.73 0.48 31.73
CA GLN A 5 5.41 1.90 31.62
C GLN A 5 4.23 2.12 30.66
N LEU A 6 4.22 1.40 29.53
CA LEU A 6 3.12 1.45 28.57
C LEU A 6 1.79 0.96 29.18
N ILE A 7 1.83 -0.14 29.94
CA ILE A 7 0.64 -0.70 30.59
C ILE A 7 0.07 0.28 31.62
N GLU A 8 0.92 0.91 32.43
CA GLU A 8 0.47 1.88 33.44
C GLU A 8 -0.14 3.14 32.80
N GLU A 9 0.39 3.63 31.68
CA GLU A 9 -0.21 4.75 30.93
C GLU A 9 -1.60 4.38 30.39
N ILE A 10 -1.74 3.20 29.78
CA ILE A 10 -3.03 2.74 29.23
C ILE A 10 -4.11 2.63 30.33
N LYS A 11 -3.72 2.25 31.55
CA LYS A 11 -4.66 2.20 32.70
C LYS A 11 -5.20 3.57 33.12
N GLN A 12 -4.50 4.66 32.81
CA GLN A 12 -4.95 6.02 33.12
C GLN A 12 -5.92 6.58 32.06
N ILE A 13 -6.10 5.89 30.94
CA ILE A 13 -6.95 6.34 29.84
C ILE A 13 -8.43 6.07 30.17
N PRO A 14 -9.32 7.05 29.96
CA PRO A 14 -10.76 6.84 30.08
C PRO A 14 -11.28 5.70 29.20
N SER A 15 -12.25 4.92 29.71
CA SER A 15 -12.73 3.70 29.06
C SER A 15 -13.36 3.95 27.68
N ASP A 16 -13.95 5.11 27.47
CA ASP A 16 -14.52 5.57 26.19
C ASP A 16 -13.47 5.83 25.11
N LYS A 17 -12.19 5.99 25.49
CA LYS A 17 -11.05 6.17 24.58
C LYS A 17 -10.25 4.90 24.34
N LEU A 18 -10.50 3.83 25.11
CA LEU A 18 -9.77 2.56 24.95
C LEU A 18 -10.00 1.91 23.58
N GLY A 19 -11.13 2.18 22.92
CA GLY A 19 -11.37 1.72 21.54
C GLY A 19 -10.35 2.29 20.55
N GLU A 20 -10.12 3.61 20.59
CA GLU A 20 -9.15 4.29 19.70
C GLU A 20 -7.71 3.77 19.94
N ILE A 21 -7.35 3.53 21.21
CA ILE A 21 -6.05 2.98 21.58
C ILE A 21 -5.91 1.53 21.12
N TYR A 22 -6.97 0.73 21.29
CA TYR A 22 -6.99 -0.64 20.80
C TYR A 22 -6.76 -0.68 19.28
N ASP A 23 -7.45 0.16 18.52
CA ASP A 23 -7.31 0.20 17.06
C ASP A 23 -5.87 0.53 16.64
N LEU A 24 -5.23 1.51 17.30
CA LEU A 24 -3.84 1.88 17.04
C LEU A 24 -2.88 0.72 17.34
N VAL A 25 -2.98 0.11 18.52
CA VAL A 25 -2.12 -1.01 18.92
C VAL A 25 -2.38 -2.24 18.03
N HIS A 26 -3.64 -2.50 17.71
CA HIS A 26 -4.04 -3.62 16.86
C HIS A 26 -3.51 -3.46 15.44
N TYR A 27 -3.68 -2.26 14.85
CA TYR A 27 -3.12 -1.93 13.55
C TYR A 27 -1.60 -2.09 13.54
N PHE A 28 -0.91 -1.57 14.56
CA PHE A 28 0.54 -1.68 14.68
C PHE A 28 0.99 -3.15 14.76
N ARG A 29 0.35 -3.97 15.60
CA ARG A 29 0.62 -5.42 15.70
C ARG A 29 0.43 -6.13 14.36
N LEU A 30 -0.67 -5.88 13.66
CA LEU A 30 -0.93 -6.44 12.33
C LEU A 30 0.12 -6.00 11.31
N GLY A 31 0.60 -4.75 11.39
CA GLY A 31 1.68 -4.22 10.57
C GLY A 31 2.98 -5.02 10.75
N LEU A 32 3.37 -5.27 12.00
CA LEU A 32 4.56 -6.06 12.32
C LEU A 32 4.45 -7.52 11.87
N GLU A 33 3.27 -8.14 12.01
CA GLU A 33 3.02 -9.50 11.53
C GLU A 33 3.13 -9.59 10.01
N ARG A 34 2.63 -8.58 9.29
CA ARG A 34 2.76 -8.48 7.83
C ARG A 34 4.20 -8.24 7.39
N GLU A 35 4.97 -7.44 8.12
CA GLU A 35 6.40 -7.23 7.82
C GLU A 35 7.20 -8.52 8.06
N ALA A 36 6.91 -9.24 9.14
CA ALA A 36 7.54 -10.54 9.43
C ALA A 36 7.12 -11.65 8.44
N SER A 37 5.89 -11.58 7.92
CA SER A 37 5.35 -12.55 6.95
C SER A 37 5.62 -12.18 5.50
N GLN A 38 5.98 -10.92 5.22
CA GLN A 38 6.54 -10.57 3.93
C GLN A 38 7.88 -11.31 3.85
N PRO A 39 8.12 -12.13 2.82
CA PRO A 39 9.48 -12.55 2.55
C PRO A 39 10.26 -11.25 2.41
N ALA A 40 11.19 -11.02 3.34
CA ALA A 40 12.12 -9.91 3.26
C ALA A 40 12.53 -9.81 1.79
N ALA A 41 12.49 -8.61 1.22
CA ALA A 41 13.04 -8.36 -0.10
C ALA A 41 14.56 -8.55 -0.05
N THR A 42 15.02 -9.75 0.26
CA THR A 42 16.39 -10.22 0.17
C THR A 42 16.64 -10.46 -1.32
N GLY A 43 17.03 -9.38 -1.99
CA GLY A 43 17.94 -9.46 -3.13
C GLY A 43 17.34 -9.67 -4.52
N GLN A 44 16.04 -9.89 -4.70
CA GLN A 44 15.46 -9.90 -6.05
C GLN A 44 14.89 -8.52 -6.39
N ARG A 45 15.71 -7.70 -7.06
CA ARG A 45 15.23 -6.54 -7.83
C ARG A 45 14.07 -7.02 -8.70
N ARG A 46 12.93 -6.34 -8.63
CA ARG A 46 11.79 -6.64 -9.51
C ARG A 46 12.30 -6.66 -10.96
N PRO A 47 11.94 -7.69 -11.75
CA PRO A 47 12.41 -7.76 -13.13
C PRO A 47 12.01 -6.49 -13.88
N ILE A 48 12.97 -5.88 -14.58
CA ILE A 48 12.73 -4.67 -15.37
C ILE A 48 11.87 -5.03 -16.58
N GLY A 49 10.65 -4.51 -16.58
CA GLY A 49 9.68 -4.67 -17.67
C GLY A 49 9.17 -6.12 -17.75
N LEU A 50 7.97 -6.36 -17.21
CA LEU A 50 7.29 -7.66 -17.24
C LEU A 50 7.17 -8.24 -18.65
N ALA A 51 7.10 -7.37 -19.66
CA ALA A 51 7.02 -7.72 -21.08
C ALA A 51 8.23 -7.21 -21.89
N LYS A 52 9.37 -6.95 -21.24
CA LYS A 52 10.58 -6.47 -21.92
C LYS A 52 10.98 -7.49 -22.98
N ALA A 53 11.13 -7.01 -24.23
CA ALA A 53 11.43 -7.80 -25.43
C ALA A 53 10.33 -8.77 -25.92
N SER A 54 9.27 -9.04 -25.16
CA SER A 54 8.11 -9.82 -25.64
C SER A 54 6.97 -8.96 -26.18
N PHE A 55 6.92 -7.69 -25.77
CA PHE A 55 5.93 -6.72 -26.24
C PHE A 55 6.61 -5.60 -27.02
N LYS A 56 6.20 -5.40 -28.27
CA LYS A 56 6.57 -4.24 -29.08
C LYS A 56 5.35 -3.32 -29.15
N VAL A 57 5.52 -2.10 -28.65
CA VAL A 57 4.49 -1.05 -28.78
C VAL A 57 4.30 -0.76 -30.27
N PRO A 58 3.07 -0.84 -30.82
CA PRO A 58 2.81 -0.47 -32.20
C PRO A 58 2.96 1.04 -32.39
N ASP A 59 3.40 1.48 -33.56
CA ASP A 59 3.63 2.91 -33.84
C ASP A 59 2.34 3.74 -33.69
N SER A 60 1.17 3.12 -33.93
CA SER A 60 -0.14 3.74 -33.72
C SER A 60 -0.44 4.13 -32.27
N PHE A 61 0.27 3.56 -31.29
CA PHE A 61 0.15 3.97 -29.89
C PHE A 61 0.56 5.43 -29.68
N PHE A 62 1.51 5.92 -30.49
CA PHE A 62 1.98 7.30 -30.43
C PHE A 62 1.24 8.22 -31.39
N ALA A 63 0.29 7.69 -32.17
CA ALA A 63 -0.58 8.51 -33.02
C ALA A 63 -1.58 9.29 -32.14
N PRO A 64 -2.08 10.45 -32.62
CA PRO A 64 -3.15 11.15 -31.93
C PRO A 64 -4.36 10.23 -31.75
N LEU A 65 -5.04 10.39 -30.61
CA LEU A 65 -6.24 9.63 -30.30
C LEU A 65 -7.32 9.93 -31.37
N PRO A 66 -8.05 8.92 -31.86
CA PRO A 66 -9.22 9.14 -32.72
C PRO A 66 -10.20 10.14 -32.09
N ALA A 67 -10.78 11.02 -32.91
CA ALA A 67 -11.60 12.13 -32.44
C ALA A 67 -12.84 11.66 -31.67
N ASP A 68 -13.47 10.58 -32.12
CA ASP A 68 -14.59 9.91 -31.46
C ASP A 68 -14.24 9.40 -30.05
N LEU A 69 -13.07 8.77 -29.89
CA LEU A 69 -12.58 8.32 -28.59
C LEU A 69 -12.18 9.48 -27.68
N LEU A 70 -11.63 10.55 -28.25
CA LEU A 70 -11.27 11.76 -27.51
C LEU A 70 -12.51 12.49 -27.00
N ASP A 71 -13.55 12.61 -27.83
CA ASP A 71 -14.82 13.23 -27.45
C ASP A 71 -15.52 12.43 -26.33
N GLU A 72 -15.55 11.09 -26.44
CA GLU A 72 -16.08 10.23 -25.37
C GLU A 72 -15.29 10.41 -24.06
N PHE A 73 -13.96 10.47 -24.12
CA PHE A 73 -13.12 10.68 -22.95
C PHE A 73 -13.28 12.07 -22.33
N GLU A 74 -13.44 13.11 -23.15
CA GLU A 74 -13.66 14.50 -22.72
C GLU A 74 -15.11 14.80 -22.33
N GLY A 75 -16.03 13.84 -22.52
CA GLY A 75 -17.44 13.95 -22.18
C GLY A 75 -18.21 14.91 -23.08
N ARG A 76 -17.82 14.99 -24.37
CA ARG A 76 -18.49 15.81 -25.40
C ARG A 76 -19.40 14.99 -26.30
#